data_AF-A0A1G9ZB19-F1
#
_entry.id   AF-A0A1G9ZB19-F1
#
_cell.length_a   1.000
_cell.length_b   1.000
_cell.length_c   1.000
_cell.angle_alpha   90.00
_cell.angle_beta   90.00
_cell.angle_gamma   90.00
#
_symmetry.space_group_name_H-M   'P 1'
#
loop_
_entity.id
_entity.type
_entity.pdbx_description
1 polymer ?
#
loop_
_entity_poly.entity_id
_entity_poly.type
_entity_poly.pdbx_seq_one_letter_code
_entity_poly.pdbx_strand_id
1 'polypeptide(L)'
;MAGNPRNGRPYRRLCDQQRAMRYPCWICGGAIDYSLTGEAAQRAPLSFTLDHLVPLSRGGDLLDPANARSAHRRCNGRRGNRATPIRSLERASRRW
;
A
#
# COMPACT_ATOMS: atom_id res chain seq x y z
N MET A 1 -12.74 25.24 4.76
CA MET A 1 -11.50 24.50 4.50
C MET A 1 -11.85 23.05 4.16
N ALA A 2 -11.62 22.59 2.94
CA ALA A 2 -11.82 21.18 2.61
C ALA A 2 -10.80 20.35 3.41
N GLY A 3 -11.26 19.56 4.38
CA GLY A 3 -10.39 18.69 5.17
C GLY A 3 -9.59 17.75 4.27
N ASN A 4 -8.36 17.41 4.66
CA ASN A 4 -7.50 16.52 3.88
C ASN A 4 -8.29 15.25 3.50
N PRO A 5 -8.55 14.99 2.21
CA PRO A 5 -9.45 13.91 1.78
C PRO A 5 -8.95 12.52 2.19
N ARG A 6 -7.67 12.41 2.56
CA ARG A 6 -7.02 11.22 3.12
C ARG A 6 -7.43 10.90 4.57
N ASN A 7 -8.04 11.84 5.28
CA ASN A 7 -8.47 11.62 6.67
C ASN A 7 -9.99 11.34 6.78
N GLY A 8 -10.70 11.31 5.65
CA GLY A 8 -12.14 11.12 5.60
C GLY A 8 -12.57 9.66 5.83
N ARG A 9 -13.84 9.49 6.24
CA ARG A 9 -14.52 8.18 6.33
C ARG A 9 -14.41 7.35 5.03
N PRO A 10 -14.52 7.93 3.82
CA PRO A 10 -14.40 7.16 2.58
C PRO A 10 -13.02 6.50 2.41
N TYR A 11 -11.95 7.23 2.73
CA TYR A 11 -10.59 6.71 2.64
C TYR A 11 -10.34 5.59 3.65
N ARG A 12 -10.88 5.71 4.88
CA ARG A 12 -10.79 4.64 5.89
C ARG A 12 -11.52 3.38 5.41
N ARG A 13 -12.73 3.52 4.85
CA ARG A 13 -13.48 2.39 4.27
C ARG A 13 -12.69 1.70 3.16
N LEU A 14 -12.02 2.46 2.28
CA LEU A 14 -11.18 1.89 1.23
C LEU A 14 -9.99 1.12 1.82
N CYS A 15 -9.30 1.68 2.82
CA CYS A 15 -8.24 0.98 3.54
C CYS A 15 -8.74 -0.33 4.16
N ASP A 16 -9.92 -0.33 4.78
CA ASP A 16 -10.51 -1.50 5.42
C ASP A 16 -10.90 -2.58 4.40
N GLN A 17 -11.49 -2.19 3.28
CA GLN A 17 -11.81 -3.09 2.16
C GLN A 17 -10.55 -3.75 1.60
N GLN A 18 -9.51 -2.95 1.32
CA GLN A 18 -8.24 -3.47 0.81
C GLN A 18 -7.54 -4.38 1.83
N ARG A 19 -7.62 -4.02 3.12
CA ARG A 19 -7.09 -4.82 4.23
C ARG A 19 -7.82 -6.15 4.36
N ALA A 20 -9.14 -6.18 4.15
CA ALA A 20 -9.95 -7.40 4.21
C ALA A 20 -9.57 -8.42 3.12
N MET A 21 -9.09 -7.96 1.95
CA MET A 21 -8.64 -8.84 0.87
C MET A 21 -7.35 -9.61 1.19
N ARG A 22 -6.58 -9.16 2.19
CA ARG A 22 -5.34 -9.80 2.66
C ARG A 22 -4.28 -10.08 1.56
N TYR A 23 -4.25 -9.27 0.51
CA TYR A 23 -3.29 -9.44 -0.58
C TYR A 23 -1.84 -9.25 -0.13
N PRO A 24 -0.88 -9.92 -0.78
CA PRO A 24 0.54 -9.65 -0.56
C PRO A 24 0.92 -8.25 -1.06
N CYS A 25 2.10 -7.78 -0.67
CA CYS A 25 2.65 -6.52 -1.14
C CYS A 25 2.82 -6.57 -2.66
N TRP A 26 2.11 -5.70 -3.38
CA TRP A 26 2.15 -5.69 -4.85
C TRP A 26 3.51 -5.25 -5.43
N ILE A 27 4.34 -4.59 -4.62
CA ILE A 27 5.67 -4.11 -5.01
C ILE A 27 6.73 -5.22 -4.89
N CYS A 28 6.70 -5.98 -3.79
CA CYS A 28 7.74 -6.98 -3.50
C CYS A 28 7.27 -8.43 -3.44
N GLY A 29 5.97 -8.67 -3.57
CA GLY A 29 5.33 -9.99 -3.46
C GLY A 29 5.29 -10.58 -2.05
N GLY A 30 5.89 -9.93 -1.05
CA GLY A 30 5.95 -10.45 0.32
C GLY A 30 4.62 -10.39 1.05
N ALA A 31 4.39 -11.32 1.97
CA ALA A 31 3.22 -11.29 2.86
C ALA A 31 3.20 -10.02 3.72
N ILE A 32 2.02 -9.46 3.93
CA ILE A 32 1.78 -8.32 4.81
C ILE A 32 1.17 -8.85 6.09
N ASP A 33 1.70 -8.43 7.23
CA ASP A 33 1.08 -8.73 8.52
C ASP A 33 -0.09 -7.78 8.77
N TYR A 34 -1.30 -8.32 8.63
CA TYR A 34 -2.56 -7.62 8.84
C TYR A 34 -3.04 -7.68 10.29
N SER A 35 -2.36 -8.44 11.17
CA SER A 35 -2.66 -8.48 12.59
C SER A 35 -2.17 -7.23 13.33
N LEU A 36 -1.19 -6.53 12.74
CA LEU A 36 -0.64 -5.31 13.31
C LEU A 36 -1.69 -4.18 13.27
N THR A 37 -1.99 -3.65 14.45
CA THR A 37 -2.90 -2.51 14.65
C THR A 37 -2.23 -1.39 15.44
N GLY A 38 -2.81 -0.19 15.41
CA GLY A 38 -2.37 0.94 16.23
C GLY A 38 -0.94 1.39 15.95
N GLU A 39 -0.16 1.61 17.00
CA GLU A 39 1.21 2.10 16.92
C GLU A 39 2.19 1.06 16.31
N ALA A 40 1.98 -0.23 16.60
CA ALA A 40 2.79 -1.30 16.04
C ALA A 40 2.70 -1.32 14.50
N ALA A 41 1.49 -1.15 13.96
CA ALA A 41 1.29 -0.99 12.51
C ALA A 41 1.97 0.27 11.96
N GLN A 42 2.05 1.34 12.73
CA GLN A 42 2.67 2.58 12.27
C GLN A 42 4.20 2.49 12.24
N ARG A 43 4.81 1.76 13.18
CA ARG A 43 6.27 1.64 13.29
C ARG A 43 6.83 0.47 12.46
N ALA A 44 6.04 -0.57 12.21
CA ALA A 44 6.52 -1.75 11.52
C ALA A 44 6.78 -1.47 10.01
N PRO A 45 7.96 -1.80 9.48
CA PRO A 45 8.30 -1.55 8.08
C PRO A 45 7.51 -2.44 7.12
N LEU A 46 7.07 -3.61 7.58
CA LEU A 46 6.29 -4.61 6.84
C LEU A 46 4.78 -4.54 7.15
N SER A 47 4.32 -3.47 7.80
CA SER A 47 2.89 -3.27 8.01
C SER A 47 2.16 -2.89 6.73
N PHE A 48 0.85 -3.12 6.73
CA PHE A 48 -0.04 -2.70 5.66
C PHE A 48 -0.09 -1.19 5.51
N THR A 49 0.07 -0.73 4.27
CA THR A 49 -0.27 0.62 3.83
C THR A 49 -1.03 0.56 2.52
N LEU A 50 -1.97 1.49 2.34
CA LEU A 50 -2.65 1.70 1.07
C LEU A 50 -1.72 2.48 0.14
N ASP A 51 -1.43 1.92 -1.01
CA ASP A 51 -0.68 2.57 -2.09
C ASP A 51 -1.58 2.73 -3.32
N HIS A 52 -1.34 3.79 -4.10
CA HIS A 52 -2.10 4.10 -5.31
C HIS A 52 -1.26 3.73 -6.53
N LEU A 53 -1.77 2.84 -7.39
CA LEU A 53 -1.11 2.43 -8.63
C LEU A 53 -0.72 3.65 -9.49
N VAL A 54 -1.66 4.56 -9.70
CA VAL A 54 -1.46 5.88 -10.28
C VAL A 54 -1.40 6.89 -9.12
N PRO A 55 -0.25 7.54 -8.90
CA PRO A 55 -0.13 8.59 -7.89
C PRO A 55 -1.14 9.71 -8.13
N LEU A 56 -1.66 10.32 -7.06
CA LEU A 56 -2.62 11.43 -7.17
C LEU A 56 -2.05 12.62 -7.96
N SER A 57 -0.74 12.86 -7.87
CA SER A 57 -0.06 13.91 -8.63
C SER A 57 -0.07 13.67 -10.15
N ARG A 58 -0.45 12.47 -10.59
CA ARG A 58 -0.58 12.09 -12.01
C ARG A 58 -2.05 11.90 -12.43
N GLY A 59 -3.00 12.38 -11.61
CA GLY A 59 -4.44 12.26 -11.90
C GLY A 59 -5.08 10.96 -11.43
N GLY A 60 -4.41 10.18 -10.58
CA GLY A 60 -5.03 9.02 -9.94
C GLY A 60 -6.12 9.43 -8.94
N ASP A 61 -7.21 8.67 -8.90
CA ASP A 61 -8.26 8.88 -7.91
C ASP A 61 -7.84 8.31 -6.55
N LEU A 62 -8.12 9.09 -5.49
CA LEU A 62 -7.84 8.73 -4.10
C LEU A 62 -8.74 7.61 -3.60
N LEU A 63 -10.00 7.59 -4.06
CA LEU A 63 -11.05 6.73 -3.54
C LEU A 63 -11.36 5.53 -4.44
N ASP A 64 -10.72 5.44 -5.60
CA ASP A 64 -10.93 4.34 -6.55
C ASP A 64 -10.32 3.02 -6.05
N PRO A 65 -11.13 1.96 -5.82
CA PRO A 65 -10.65 0.64 -5.47
C PRO A 65 -9.77 0.01 -6.55
N ALA A 66 -9.96 0.34 -7.83
CA ALA A 66 -9.13 -0.18 -8.91
C ALA A 66 -7.71 0.40 -8.85
N ASN A 67 -7.55 1.62 -8.34
CA ASN A 67 -6.26 2.27 -8.09
C ASN A 67 -5.61 1.84 -6.76
N ALA A 68 -6.39 1.33 -5.81
CA ALA A 68 -5.90 0.89 -4.50
C ALA A 68 -5.09 -0.41 -4.57
N ARG A 69 -3.94 -0.44 -3.90
CA ARG A 69 -3.09 -1.64 -3.78
C ARG A 69 -2.54 -1.80 -2.36
N SER A 70 -2.31 -3.06 -1.98
CA SER A 70 -1.71 -3.43 -0.70
C SER A 70 -0.19 -3.37 -0.79
N ALA A 71 0.46 -2.50 0.00
CA ALA A 71 1.91 -2.39 0.03
C ALA A 71 2.45 -2.35 1.46
N HIS A 72 3.68 -2.82 1.66
CA HIS A 72 4.41 -2.58 2.91
C HIS A 72 4.70 -1.10 3.07
N ARG A 73 4.69 -0.59 4.31
CA ARG A 73 5.10 0.79 4.63
C ARG A 73 6.47 1.15 4.04
N ARG A 74 7.45 0.24 4.18
CA ARG A 74 8.80 0.44 3.62
C ARG A 74 8.80 0.46 2.10
N CYS A 75 8.05 -0.43 1.45
CA CYS A 75 7.99 -0.51 -0.01
C CYS A 75 7.30 0.71 -0.61
N ASN A 76 6.16 1.09 -0.04
CA ASN A 76 5.41 2.29 -0.40
C ASN A 76 6.29 3.56 -0.23
N GLY A 77 6.94 3.71 0.93
CA GLY A 77 7.86 4.83 1.17
C GLY A 77 9.05 4.87 0.22
N ARG A 78 9.60 3.71 -0.19
CA ARG A 78 10.68 3.64 -1.19
C ARG A 78 10.21 4.02 -2.59
N ARG A 79 8.98 3.63 -2.96
CA ARG A 79 8.37 3.94 -4.26
C ARG A 79 8.17 5.44 -4.43
N GLY A 80 7.54 6.08 -3.45
CA GLY A 80 7.18 7.50 -3.52
C GLY A 80 6.28 7.79 -4.72
N ASN A 81 6.50 8.92 -5.41
CA ASN A 81 5.68 9.33 -6.57
C ASN A 81 6.05 8.64 -7.89
N ARG A 82 6.83 7.56 -7.86
CA ARG A 82 7.23 6.83 -9.07
C ARG A 82 6.11 5.86 -9.45
N ALA A 83 5.58 5.98 -10.67
CA ALA A 83 4.53 5.10 -11.16
C ALA A 83 5.00 3.65 -11.34
N THR A 84 6.29 3.44 -11.62
CA THR A 84 6.88 2.12 -11.76
C THR A 84 6.99 1.41 -10.41
N PRO A 85 6.47 0.17 -10.28
CA PRO A 85 6.84 -0.65 -9.15
C PRO A 85 8.35 -0.80 -9.20
N ILE A 86 9.02 -0.47 -8.10
CA ILE A 86 10.41 -0.86 -7.94
C ILE A 86 10.34 -2.38 -7.92
N ARG A 87 10.69 -3.05 -9.03
CA ARG A 87 10.90 -4.50 -9.03
C ARG A 87 11.96 -4.71 -7.96
N SER A 88 11.55 -5.08 -6.75
CA SER A 88 12.48 -5.75 -5.86
C SER A 88 12.76 -7.03 -6.59
N LEU A 89 13.91 -7.01 -7.27
CA LEU A 89 14.46 -8.10 -8.05
C LEU A 89 14.01 -9.40 -7.44
N GLU A 90 13.43 -10.24 -8.29
CA GLU A 90 13.14 -11.64 -8.03
C GLU A 90 14.07 -12.14 -6.93
N ARG A 91 13.51 -12.54 -5.78
CA ARG A 91 14.21 -13.54 -4.97
C ARG A 91 14.23 -14.78 -5.86
N ALA A 92 15.20 -14.82 -6.76
CA ALA A 92 15.62 -15.98 -7.50
C ALA A 92 16.27 -16.91 -6.47
N SER A 93 15.49 -17.43 -5.53
CA SER A 93 15.82 -18.67 -4.84
C SER A 93 15.37 -19.82 -5.74
N ARG A 94 15.88 -19.84 -6.99
CA ARG A 94 16.13 -21.11 -7.67
C ARG A 94 17.41 -21.64 -7.06
N ARG A 95 17.29 -22.54 -6.10
CA ARG A 95 18.38 -23.41 -5.67
C ARG A 95 17.97 -24.81 -6.09
N TRP A 96 18.68 -25.31 -7.10
CA TRP A 96 18.68 -26.72 -7.51
C TRP A 96 19.22 -27.59 -6.39
#